data_AF-A0A3A9YXM9-F1
#
_entry.id   AF-A0A3A9YXM9-F1
#
_cell.length_a   1.000
_cell.length_b   1.000
_cell.length_c   1.000
_cell.angle_alpha   90.00
_cell.angle_beta   90.00
_cell.angle_gamma   90.00
#
_symmetry.space_group_name_H-M   'P 1'
#
loop_
_entity.id
_entity.type
_entity.pdbx_description
1 polymer ?
#
loop_
_entity_poly.entity_id
_entity_poly.type
_entity_poly.pdbx_seq_one_letter_code
_entity_poly.pdbx_strand_id
1 'polypeptide(L)'
;MAWSSSGRRAQLPKGWSSRIVPRILARDGHRCVARLTDGTRCTETERLEVDHIGDPLNHGDANLQTLCRRHHKRKTQAESAQARRARPKERRRRPAERHPGLL
;
A
#
# COMPACT_ATOMS: atom_id res chain seq x y z
N MET A 1 8.54 -24.66 -0.46
CA MET A 1 8.53 -23.19 -0.61
C MET A 1 7.09 -22.74 -0.75
N ALA A 2 6.47 -22.16 0.28
CA ALA A 2 5.10 -21.68 0.19
C ALA A 2 5.12 -20.19 -0.17
N TRP A 3 4.67 -19.84 -1.37
CA TRP A 3 4.26 -18.47 -1.68
C TRP A 3 3.15 -18.11 -0.69
N SER A 4 3.45 -17.27 0.31
CA SER A 4 2.44 -16.78 1.23
C SER A 4 1.44 -15.93 0.44
N SER A 5 0.26 -16.46 0.16
CA SER A 5 -0.86 -15.63 -0.25
C SER A 5 -1.08 -14.60 0.85
N SER A 6 -1.07 -13.32 0.49
CA SER A 6 -1.21 -12.23 1.45
C SER A 6 -2.58 -12.33 2.14
N GLY A 7 -2.61 -12.82 3.39
CA GLY A 7 -3.82 -12.96 4.22
C GLY A 7 -4.61 -11.66 4.43
N ARG A 8 -4.07 -10.52 3.99
CA ARG A 8 -4.77 -9.22 3.94
C ARG A 8 -6.13 -9.29 3.24
N ARG A 9 -6.30 -10.12 2.20
CA ARG A 9 -7.60 -10.24 1.52
C ARG A 9 -8.63 -11.01 2.36
N ALA A 10 -8.18 -11.89 3.25
CA ALA A 10 -9.02 -12.64 4.18
C ALA A 10 -9.46 -11.81 5.40
N GLN A 11 -8.77 -10.68 5.67
CA GLN A 11 -9.08 -9.76 6.78
C GLN A 11 -10.07 -8.65 6.39
N LEU A 12 -10.55 -8.62 5.15
CA LEU A 12 -11.50 -7.61 4.71
C LEU A 12 -12.89 -7.85 5.33
N PRO A 13 -13.60 -6.79 5.74
CA PRO A 13 -14.93 -6.92 6.32
C PRO A 13 -15.94 -7.45 5.30
N LYS A 14 -16.99 -8.11 5.80
CA LYS A 14 -18.11 -8.58 4.98
C LYS A 14 -18.70 -7.41 4.18
N GLY A 15 -18.89 -7.62 2.88
CA GLY A 15 -19.43 -6.59 1.99
C GLY A 15 -18.42 -5.55 1.49
N TRP A 16 -17.11 -5.84 1.59
CA TRP A 16 -16.07 -4.98 1.04
C TRP A 16 -16.35 -4.55 -0.40
N SER A 17 -16.48 -5.51 -1.32
CA SER A 17 -16.71 -5.22 -2.74
C SER A 17 -18.13 -4.76 -3.06
N SER A 18 -19.13 -5.21 -2.31
CA SER A 18 -20.55 -4.96 -2.63
C SER A 18 -21.15 -3.73 -1.95
N ARG A 19 -20.55 -3.24 -0.84
CA ARG A 19 -21.09 -2.13 -0.05
C ARG A 19 -20.07 -1.04 0.22
N ILE A 20 -18.88 -1.42 0.68
CA ILE A 20 -17.86 -0.43 1.10
C ILE A 20 -17.26 0.24 -0.13
N VAL A 21 -16.76 -0.54 -1.09
CA VAL A 21 -16.13 0.00 -2.30
C VAL A 21 -17.05 0.95 -3.08
N PRO A 22 -18.31 0.58 -3.42
CA PRO A 22 -19.22 1.49 -4.13
C PRO A 22 -19.50 2.78 -3.36
N ARG A 23 -19.63 2.70 -2.03
CA ARG A 23 -19.89 3.84 -1.16
C ARG A 23 -18.71 4.82 -1.11
N ILE A 24 -17.48 4.32 -1.02
CA ILE A 24 -16.28 5.17 -1.04
C ILE A 24 -16.06 5.78 -2.43
N LEU A 25 -16.30 5.02 -3.51
CA LEU A 25 -16.25 5.55 -4.87
C LEU A 25 -17.26 6.67 -5.08
N ALA A 26 -18.50 6.50 -4.61
CA ALA A 26 -19.55 7.52 -4.71
C ALA A 26 -19.18 8.79 -3.91
N ARG A 27 -18.71 8.64 -2.67
CA ARG A 27 -18.23 9.75 -1.83
C ARG A 27 -17.13 10.54 -2.52
N ASP A 28 -16.18 9.85 -3.16
CA ASP A 28 -15.04 10.47 -3.81
C ASP A 28 -15.35 10.99 -5.22
N GLY A 29 -16.59 10.80 -5.70
CA GLY A 29 -17.08 11.25 -7.01
C GLY A 29 -16.52 10.44 -8.18
N HIS A 30 -16.29 9.14 -7.99
CA HIS A 30 -15.70 8.24 -8.99
C HIS A 30 -14.42 8.79 -9.61
N ARG A 31 -13.60 9.44 -8.78
CA ARG A 31 -12.37 10.12 -9.20
C ARG A 31 -11.30 9.97 -8.15
N CYS A 32 -10.07 9.81 -8.60
CA CYS A 32 -8.91 9.76 -7.72
C CYS A 32 -8.84 10.99 -6.79
N VAL A 33 -8.64 10.77 -5.48
CA VAL A 33 -8.55 11.86 -4.49
C VAL A 33 -7.13 12.42 -4.31
N ALA A 34 -6.13 11.75 -4.88
CA ALA A 34 -4.74 12.19 -4.77
C ALA A 34 -4.56 13.59 -5.35
N ARG A 35 -3.85 14.44 -4.62
CA ARG A 35 -3.46 15.78 -5.08
C ARG A 35 -2.19 15.72 -5.94
N LEU A 36 -2.18 16.54 -6.97
CA LEU A 36 -1.02 16.82 -7.80
C LEU A 36 -0.19 17.95 -7.17
N THR A 37 0.96 18.26 -7.78
CA THR A 37 1.88 19.30 -7.31
C THR A 37 1.27 20.71 -7.36
N ASP A 38 0.33 20.94 -8.27
CA ASP A 38 -0.43 22.19 -8.39
C ASP A 38 -1.61 22.29 -7.40
N GLY A 39 -1.76 21.31 -6.50
CA GLY A 39 -2.83 21.25 -5.51
C GLY A 39 -4.17 20.72 -6.06
N THR A 40 -4.30 20.52 -7.37
CA THR A 40 -5.51 19.98 -7.99
C THR A 40 -5.66 18.48 -7.73
N ARG A 41 -6.90 17.98 -7.82
CA ARG A 41 -7.15 16.53 -7.76
C ARG A 41 -6.75 15.89 -9.08
N CYS A 42 -6.15 14.70 -8.99
CA CYS A 42 -5.94 13.85 -10.15
C CYS A 42 -7.24 13.70 -10.95
N THR A 43 -7.15 13.90 -12.27
CA THR A 43 -8.29 13.84 -13.20
C THR A 43 -8.72 12.42 -13.55
N GLU A 44 -7.97 11.41 -13.10
CA GLU A 44 -8.21 10.00 -13.42
C GLU A 44 -9.51 9.49 -12.79
N THR A 45 -10.38 8.94 -13.64
CA THR A 45 -11.67 8.34 -13.29
C THR A 45 -11.71 6.85 -13.61
N GLU A 46 -10.69 6.31 -14.28
CA GLU A 46 -10.61 4.89 -14.61
C GLU A 46 -9.68 4.11 -13.68
N ARG A 47 -9.88 2.78 -13.64
CA ARG A 47 -9.04 1.82 -12.89
C ARG A 47 -8.79 2.29 -11.44
N LEU A 48 -9.88 2.63 -10.78
CA LEU A 48 -9.91 3.11 -9.41
C LEU A 48 -9.89 1.93 -8.42
N GLU A 49 -9.13 2.12 -7.35
CA GLU A 49 -8.97 1.16 -6.26
C GLU A 49 -9.23 1.90 -4.94
N VAL A 50 -9.91 1.23 -4.01
CA VAL A 50 -10.11 1.76 -2.65
C VAL A 50 -8.98 1.26 -1.77
N ASP A 51 -8.27 2.20 -1.18
CA ASP A 51 -7.05 1.95 -0.39
C ASP A 51 -7.16 2.59 0.99
N HIS A 52 -6.51 1.99 1.97
CA HIS A 52 -6.44 2.53 3.33
C HIS A 52 -5.52 3.76 3.39
N ILE A 53 -5.85 4.78 4.18
CA ILE A 53 -4.99 5.98 4.34
C ILE A 53 -3.88 5.68 5.34
N GLY A 54 -4.22 5.05 6.47
CA GLY A 54 -3.31 4.70 7.55
C GLY A 54 -3.44 3.22 7.93
N ASP A 55 -3.99 2.95 9.12
CA ASP A 55 -4.07 1.59 9.68
C ASP A 55 -4.79 0.62 8.73
N PRO A 56 -4.14 -0.48 8.28
CA PRO A 56 -4.74 -1.48 7.40
C PRO A 56 -5.97 -2.20 8.00
N LEU A 57 -6.12 -2.20 9.33
CA LEU A 57 -7.22 -2.87 10.02
C LEU A 57 -8.42 -1.94 10.29
N ASN A 58 -8.25 -0.63 10.09
CA ASN A 58 -9.34 0.33 10.23
C ASN A 58 -10.08 0.47 8.89
N HIS A 59 -11.28 -0.08 8.80
CA HIS A 59 -12.13 -0.03 7.60
C HIS A 59 -13.16 1.11 7.62
N GLY A 60 -13.01 2.08 8.53
CA GLY A 60 -13.87 3.26 8.58
C GLY A 60 -13.63 4.18 7.38
N ASP A 61 -14.69 4.87 6.94
CA ASP A 61 -14.66 5.74 5.75
C ASP A 61 -13.55 6.76 5.79
N ALA A 62 -13.32 7.38 6.95
CA ALA A 62 -12.26 8.37 7.14
C ALA A 62 -10.86 7.82 6.88
N ASN A 63 -10.68 6.50 6.94
CA ASN A 63 -9.43 5.81 6.64
C ASN A 63 -9.42 5.16 5.26
N LEU A 64 -10.44 5.34 4.42
CA LEU A 64 -10.48 4.80 3.07
C LEU A 64 -10.44 5.94 2.03
N GLN A 65 -9.76 5.71 0.92
CA GLN A 65 -9.64 6.67 -0.18
C GLN A 65 -9.65 5.99 -1.54
N THR A 66 -10.22 6.68 -2.54
CA THR A 66 -10.21 6.25 -3.94
C THR A 66 -8.94 6.73 -4.63
N LEU A 67 -8.11 5.80 -5.09
CA LEU A 67 -6.89 6.08 -5.82
C LEU A 67 -6.91 5.40 -7.20
N CYS A 68 -6.40 6.08 -8.21
CA CYS A 68 -6.07 5.41 -9.46
C CYS A 68 -4.80 4.55 -9.29
N ARG A 69 -4.64 3.54 -10.14
CA ARG A 69 -3.49 2.61 -10.12
C ARG A 69 -2.12 3.29 -9.97
N ARG A 70 -1.90 4.43 -10.64
CA ARG A 70 -0.63 5.18 -10.55
C ARG A 70 -0.38 5.72 -9.14
N HIS A 71 -1.39 6.36 -8.55
CA HIS A 71 -1.27 6.95 -7.23
C HIS A 71 -1.26 5.89 -6.13
N HIS A 72 -2.02 4.80 -6.30
CA HIS A 72 -1.98 3.65 -5.42
C HIS A 72 -0.59 2.99 -5.38
N LYS A 73 0.01 2.77 -6.56
CA LYS A 73 1.39 2.25 -6.67
C LYS A 73 2.39 3.17 -5.98
N ARG A 74 2.28 4.49 -6.16
CA ARG A 74 3.15 5.48 -5.51
C ARG A 74 3.03 5.41 -3.98
N LYS A 75 1.81 5.33 -3.44
CA LYS A 75 1.57 5.17 -2.00
C LYS A 75 2.17 3.88 -1.47
N THR A 76 1.88 2.75 -2.10
CA THR A 76 2.42 1.44 -1.72
C THR A 76 3.96 1.44 -1.67
N GLN A 77 4.60 2.10 -2.64
CA GLN A 77 6.07 2.23 -2.65
C GLN A 77 6.58 3.09 -1.48
N ALA A 78 5.90 4.21 -1.20
CA ALA A 78 6.26 5.08 -0.08
C ALA A 78 6.14 4.35 1.26
N GLU A 79 5.05 3.62 1.48
CA GLU A 79 4.84 2.81 2.69
C GLU A 79 5.88 1.70 2.82
N SER A 80 6.17 1.00 1.71
CA SER A 80 7.21 -0.03 1.68
C SER A 80 8.59 0.56 2.00
N ALA A 81 8.90 1.75 1.50
CA ALA A 81 10.14 2.45 1.80
C ALA A 81 10.22 2.88 3.27
N GLN A 82 9.12 3.40 3.83
CA GLN A 82 9.02 3.76 5.25
C GLN A 82 9.19 2.53 6.15
N ALA A 83 8.50 1.43 5.84
CA ALA A 83 8.64 0.17 6.58
C ALA A 83 10.08 -0.39 6.53
N ARG A 84 10.77 -0.26 5.40
CA ARG A 84 12.19 -0.64 5.28
C ARG A 84 13.13 0.25 6.08
N ARG A 85 12.83 1.56 6.17
CA ARG A 85 13.61 2.51 6.98
C ARG A 85 13.40 2.31 8.47
N ALA A 86 12.18 1.94 8.89
CA ALA A 86 11.83 1.68 10.29
C ALA A 86 12.42 0.36 10.81
N ARG A 87 12.70 -0.61 9.92
CA ARG A 87 13.40 -1.84 10.30
C ARG A 87 14.88 -1.53 10.55
N PRO A 88 15.46 -1.99 11.68
CA PRO A 88 16.90 -1.91 11.87
C PRO A 88 17.58 -2.55 10.66
N LYS A 89 18.54 -1.85 10.06
CA LYS A 89 19.45 -2.51 9.11
C LYS A 89 20.22 -3.54 9.92
N GLU A 90 19.73 -4.77 9.93
CA GLU A 90 20.54 -5.92 10.27
C GLU A 90 21.68 -5.91 9.25
N ARG A 91 22.81 -5.33 9.65
CA ARG A 91 24.02 -5.34 8.84
C ARG A 91 24.31 -6.83 8.69
N ARG A 92 24.01 -7.40 7.53
CA ARG A 92 24.58 -8.67 7.10
C ARG A 92 26.09 -8.44 7.04
N ARG A 93 26.76 -8.53 8.19
CA ARG A 93 28.20 -8.72 8.26
C ARG A 93 28.39 -10.09 7.66
N ARG A 94 28.69 -10.14 6.36
CA ARG A 94 29.23 -11.36 5.78
C ARG A 94 30.47 -11.68 6.61
N PRO A 95 30.57 -12.87 7.22
CA PRO A 95 31.80 -13.27 7.89
C PRO A 95 32.95 -13.09 6.90
N ALA A 96 34.10 -12.60 7.36
CA ALA A 96 35.29 -12.54 6.51
C ALA A 96 35.55 -13.95 5.96
N GLU A 97 35.70 -14.07 4.63
CA GLU A 97 36.03 -15.35 4.02
C GLU A 97 37.39 -15.81 4.57
N ARG A 98 37.47 -17.03 5.11
CA ARG A 98 38.76 -17.61 5.47
C ARG A 98 39.48 -17.98 4.18
N HIS A 99 40.49 -17.20 3.81
CA HIS A 99 41.32 -17.50 2.65
C HIS A 99 42.07 -18.83 2.90
N PRO A 100 42.09 -19.76 1.93
CA PRO A 100 42.67 -21.10 2.09
C PRO A 100 44.22 -21.12 2.19
N GLY A 101 44.86 -19.95 2.26
CA GLY A 101 46.33 -19.79 2.29
C GLY A 101 46.94 -19.42 3.65
N LEU A 102 46.17 -19.47 4.74
CA LEU A 102 46.70 -19.35 6.11
C LEU A 102 46.65 -20.72 6.80
N LEU A 103 47.67 -21.53 6.53
CA LEU A 103 48.12 -22.66 7.35
C LEU A 103 49.58 -22.41 7.72
#